data_AF-A0A919YXD4-F1
#
_entry.id   AF-A0A919YXD4-F1
#
_cell.length_a   1.000
_cell.length_b   1.000
_cell.length_c   1.000
_cell.angle_alpha   90.00
_cell.angle_beta   90.00
_cell.angle_gamma   90.00
#
_symmetry.space_group_name_H-M   'P 1'
#
loop_
_entity.id
_entity.type
_entity.pdbx_description
1 polymer ?
#
loop_
_entity_poly.entity_id
_entity_poly.type
_entity_poly.pdbx_seq_one_letter_code
_entity_poly.pdbx_strand_id
1 'polypeptide(L)' 'MWERQEVIYAPEGHKVITHPIAGRMDFEYLAFSAAYSPELQIVLNMPLSGTETIEKVKMLLSQK' A
#
# COMPACT_ATOMS: atom_id res chain seq x y z
N MET A 1 -9.38 15.41 15.89
CA MET A 1 -9.13 14.91 14.52
C MET A 1 -9.96 13.67 14.18
N TRP A 2 -10.27 12.83 15.17
CA TRP A 2 -11.10 11.62 15.02
C TRP A 2 -12.56 11.89 14.60
N GLU A 3 -13.20 12.93 15.13
CA GLU A 3 -14.59 13.30 14.81
C GLU A 3 -14.85 13.65 13.34
N ARG A 4 -13.79 13.84 12.54
CA ARG A 4 -13.88 14.15 11.10
C ARG A 4 -13.67 12.93 10.20
N GLN A 5 -13.37 11.78 10.80
CA GLN A 5 -13.11 10.55 10.07
C GLN A 5 -14.42 9.78 9.95
N GLU A 6 -15.10 9.86 8.81
CA GLU A 6 -16.05 8.82 8.43
C GLU A 6 -15.23 7.58 8.10
N VAL A 7 -15.25 6.58 8.98
CA VAL A 7 -14.49 5.33 8.79
C VAL A 7 -15.22 4.48 7.75
N ILE A 8 -15.01 4.84 6.49
CA ILE A 8 -15.46 4.05 5.35
C ILE A 8 -14.40 2.98 5.13
N TYR A 9 -14.77 1.72 5.36
CA TYR A 9 -13.92 0.59 5.05
C TYR A 9 -13.78 0.47 3.52
N ALA A 10 -12.65 0.93 2.98
CA ALA A 10 -12.29 0.73 1.59
C ALA A 10 -11.31 -0.46 1.51
N PRO A 11 -11.78 -1.65 1.10
CA PRO A 11 -10.91 -2.82 0.98
C PRO A 11 -9.92 -2.69 -0.16
N GLU A 12 -10.12 -1.78 -1.11
CA GLU A 12 -9.24 -1.59 -2.26
C GLU A 12 -9.09 -0.12 -2.62
N GLY A 13 -8.01 0.21 -3.33
CA GLY A 13 -7.83 1.55 -3.90
C GLY A 13 -6.41 1.85 -4.35
N HIS A 14 -6.17 3.13 -4.60
CA HIS A 14 -4.86 3.63 -5.04
C HIS A 14 -4.20 4.41 -3.90
N LYS A 15 -2.93 4.10 -3.64
CA LYS A 15 -2.11 4.70 -2.60
C LYS A 15 -0.86 5.32 -3.21
N VAL A 16 -0.65 6.59 -2.94
CA VAL A 16 0.58 7.31 -3.31
C VAL A 16 1.41 7.50 -2.06
N ILE A 17 2.68 7.12 -2.12
CA ILE A 17 3.65 7.27 -1.03
C ILE A 17 4.80 8.14 -1.55
N THR A 18 5.21 9.13 -0.76
CA THR A 18 6.47 9.85 -1.02
C THR A 18 7.55 9.26 -0.11
N HIS A 19 8.35 8.34 -0.65
CA HIS A 19 9.44 7.70 0.06
C HIS A 19 10.65 8.66 0.13
N PRO A 20 11.36 8.77 1.28
CA PRO A 20 12.45 9.75 1.44
C PRO A 20 13.61 9.57 0.47
N ILE A 21 13.86 8.33 0.01
CA ILE A 21 14.97 8.00 -0.91
C ILE A 21 14.50 7.79 -2.35
N ALA A 22 13.35 7.13 -2.54
CA ALA A 22 12.87 6.72 -3.86
C ALA A 22 11.88 7.73 -4.47
N GLY A 23 11.53 8.77 -3.71
CA GLY A 23 10.54 9.76 -4.10
C GLY A 23 9.13 9.17 -4.19
N ARG A 24 8.34 9.69 -5.12
CA ARG A 24 6.96 9.25 -5.34
C ARG A 24 6.90 7.78 -5.80
N MET A 25 6.01 7.02 -5.17
CA MET A 25 5.70 5.62 -5.45
C MET A 25 4.18 5.43 -5.44
N ASP A 26 3.65 4.77 -6.46
CA ASP A 26 2.23 4.61 -6.71
C ASP A 26 1.87 3.12 -6.62
N PHE A 27 0.89 2.80 -5.77
CA PHE A 27 0.45 1.44 -5.49
C PHE A 27 -1.06 1.30 -5.67
N GLU A 28 -1.48 0.15 -6.14
CA GLU A 28 -2.81 -0.39 -5.86
C GLU A 28 -2.73 -1.13 -4.52
N TYR A 29 -3.77 -1.03 -3.68
CA TYR A 29 -3.81 -1.78 -2.43
C TYR A 29 -5.10 -2.59 -2.32
N LEU A 30 -5.00 -3.72 -1.61
CA LEU A 30 -6.11 -4.60 -1.26
C LEU A 30 -5.95 -5.03 0.20
N ALA A 31 -6.99 -4.87 1.00
CA ALA A 31 -7.04 -5.18 2.42
C ALA A 31 -8.21 -6.13 2.73
N PHE A 32 -7.89 -7.27 3.35
CA PHE A 32 -8.87 -8.29 3.72
C PHE A 32 -8.44 -9.03 4.99
N SER A 33 -9.40 -9.59 5.71
CA SER A 33 -9.13 -10.45 6.87
C SER A 33 -8.91 -11.90 6.44
N ALA A 34 -8.05 -12.62 7.15
CA ALA A 34 -7.86 -14.05 6.92
C ALA A 34 -9.12 -14.84 7.35
N ALA A 35 -9.55 -15.80 6.52
CA ALA A 35 -10.81 -16.52 6.71
C ALA A 35 -10.90 -17.27 8.07
N TYR A 36 -9.78 -17.76 8.58
CA TYR A 36 -9.72 -18.52 9.84
C TYR A 36 -9.11 -17.74 11.01
N SER A 37 -8.79 -16.46 10.79
CA SER A 37 -8.17 -15.56 11.76
C SER A 37 -8.64 -14.13 11.50
N PRO A 38 -9.87 -13.76 11.93
CA PRO A 38 -10.44 -12.44 11.66
C PRO A 38 -9.63 -11.28 12.28
N GLU A 39 -8.84 -11.57 13.31
CA GLU A 39 -7.85 -10.66 13.92
C GLU A 39 -6.64 -10.37 13.01
N LEU A 40 -6.39 -11.21 12.01
CA LEU A 40 -5.31 -11.04 11.05
C LEU A 40 -5.82 -10.30 9.82
N GLN A 41 -5.37 -9.06 9.65
CA GLN A 41 -5.58 -8.28 8.44
C GLN A 41 -4.37 -8.40 7.50
N ILE A 42 -4.63 -8.77 6.25
CA ILE A 42 -3.64 -8.83 5.17
C ILE A 42 -3.84 -7.60 4.30
N VAL A 43 -2.77 -6.83 4.08
CA VAL A 43 -2.76 -5.67 3.17
C VAL A 43 -1.72 -5.89 2.08
N LEU A 44 -2.19 -6.08 0.85
CA LEU A 44 -1.35 -6.18 -0.34
C LEU A 44 -1.13 -4.77 -0.88
N ASN A 45 0.13 -4.39 -1.13
CA ASN A 45 0.48 -3.16 -1.85
C ASN A 45 1.18 -3.58 -3.15
N MET A 46 0.50 -3.42 -4.27
CA MET A 46 0.94 -3.83 -5.59
C MET A 46 1.46 -2.61 -6.32
N PRO A 47 2.72 -2.59 -6.82
CA PRO A 47 3.22 -1.48 -7.62
C PRO A 47 2.31 -1.23 -8.82
N LEU A 48 1.85 0.01 -8.99
CA LEU A 48 0.94 0.36 -10.07
C LEU A 48 1.65 0.17 -11.42
N SER A 49 1.03 -0.61 -12.32
CA SER A 49 1.54 -0.85 -13.67
C SER A 49 1.68 0.45 -14.45
N GLY A 50 2.71 0.56 -15.29
CA GLY A 50 3.00 1.78 -16.06
C GLY A 50 3.68 2.90 -15.25
N THR A 51 4.02 2.65 -13.97
CA THR A 51 4.84 3.55 -13.15
C THR A 51 6.23 2.95 -12.91
N GLU A 52 7.17 3.76 -12.44
CA GLU A 52 8.51 3.31 -12.04
C GLU A 52 8.53 2.63 -10.66
N THR A 53 7.38 2.44 -10.03
CA THR A 53 7.29 1.98 -8.64
C THR A 53 7.93 0.61 -8.45
N ILE A 54 7.78 -0.31 -9.40
CA ILE A 54 8.39 -1.64 -9.33
C ILE A 54 9.93 -1.58 -9.30
N GLU A 55 10.53 -0.72 -10.13
CA GLU A 55 11.99 -0.57 -10.19
C GLU A 55 12.53 0.12 -8.94
N LYS A 56 11.78 1.09 -8.40
CA LYS A 56 12.08 1.72 -7.11
C LYS A 56 12.01 0.73 -5.95
N VAL A 57 11.03 -0.16 -5.94
CA VAL A 57 10.95 -1.24 -4.93
C VAL A 57 12.18 -2.16 -5.03
N LYS A 58 12.54 -2.62 -6.24
CA LYS A 58 13.74 -3.47 -6.44
C LYS A 58 15.02 -2.76 -5.99
N MET A 59 15.16 -1.48 -6.34
CA MET A 59 16.29 -0.65 -5.90
C MET A 59 16.38 -0.60 -4.38
N LEU A 60 15.26 -0.32 -3.68
CA LEU A 60 15.25 -0.29 -2.21
C LEU A 60 15.58 -1.65 -1.58
N LEU A 61 15.12 -2.75 -2.19
CA LEU A 61 15.45 -4.10 -1.72
C LEU A 61 16.93 -4.46 -1.92
N SER A 62 17.59 -3.87 -2.92
CA SER A 62 19.02 -4.09 -3.18
C SER A 62 19.96 -3.29 -2.27
N GLN A 63 19.43 -2.33 -1.51
CA GLN A 63 20.20 -1.51 -0.54
C GLN A 63 20.29 -2.15 0.85
N LYS A 64 19.88 -3.43 0.97
CA LYS A 64 19.82 -4.15 2.24
C LYS A 64 21.14 -4.81 2.60
#